data_AF-A0A8D9BVG5-F1
#
_entry.id   AF-A0A8D9BVG5-F1
#
_cell.length_a   1.000
_cell.length_b   1.000
_cell.length_c   1.000
_cell.angle_alpha   90.00
_cell.angle_beta   90.00
_cell.angle_gamma   90.00
#
_symmetry.space_group_name_H-M   'P 1'
#
loop_
_entity.id
_entity.type
_entity.pdbx_description
1 polymer ?
#
loop_
_entity_poly.entity_id
_entity_poly.type
_entity_poly.pdbx_seq_one_letter_code
_entity_poly.pdbx_strand_id
1 'polypeptide(L)'
;MNSNQSASYEPVDPYWDDEWDDDSESGAAPPAPPPLHSLPQLPSMSDTTSMGGVSGTVGKRNINRFSSFVKSNWESYILGTVSIPIQKTDRIFIEEYEDGVKWASNPEPYGCMVASPKKETKLKGLKSYIAYQLTPTFSNIQVQRRYKHFDWLHLRLEEKYSLIPIPPLPDKQISGRYEEQFIEHRKNQLQSFVDYVCRHPVLSQSPVWTHFITCTDEKRWKQGKRTAEKDNLLGPNLFFAIDTPERSISHFNLEQETESCSRFIHGVDSAVKIMVAVVADQTKKCQSLYKREYQKIGQVIYALGQAIGMEEQTGIDRSQLRDALKKTGDTYNELGKLFEEQPKLDWEPLGDVLHIYKGIITSMPDILTMHKDILNKKREYERMTTENKMDANHLQEVLKRTDTVSYALLGEINHFHTEQVSQLNAAMKSFLTEQIGFYQKFVGQLQTALESYD
;
A
#
# COMPACT_ATOMS: atom_id res chain seq x y z
N MET A 1 -38.26 42.21 32.21
CA MET A 1 -37.47 41.44 33.19
C MET A 1 -37.44 40.00 32.72
N ASN A 2 -36.30 39.30 32.89
CA ASN A 2 -35.93 37.99 32.31
C ASN A 2 -35.76 38.08 30.77
N SER A 3 -34.58 37.97 30.14
CA SER A 3 -33.23 37.42 30.42
C SER A 3 -33.01 35.95 30.03
N ASN A 4 -32.21 35.78 28.96
CA ASN A 4 -31.35 34.64 28.59
C ASN A 4 -32.01 33.25 28.35
N GLN A 5 -31.47 32.37 27.49
CA GLN A 5 -30.23 32.41 26.69
C GLN A 5 -30.41 31.54 25.42
N SER A 6 -30.00 32.04 24.25
CA SER A 6 -29.92 31.27 23.01
C SER A 6 -28.45 30.97 22.69
N ALA A 7 -28.06 29.70 22.71
CA ALA A 7 -26.69 29.30 22.39
C ALA A 7 -26.43 29.37 20.87
N SER A 8 -25.48 30.20 20.47
CA SER A 8 -24.97 30.26 19.09
C SER A 8 -24.00 29.12 18.82
N TYR A 9 -24.30 28.29 17.81
CA TYR A 9 -23.31 27.37 17.23
C TYR A 9 -22.37 28.16 16.31
N GLU A 10 -21.09 28.24 16.66
CA GLU A 10 -20.04 28.64 15.71
C GLU A 10 -19.61 27.43 14.87
N PRO A 11 -19.25 27.60 13.59
CA PRO A 11 -18.64 26.53 12.80
C PRO A 11 -17.21 26.29 13.29
N VAL A 12 -16.88 25.04 13.64
CA VAL A 12 -15.51 24.66 13.99
C VAL A 12 -14.63 24.74 12.74
N ASP A 13 -13.67 25.64 12.77
CA ASP A 13 -12.69 25.87 11.70
C ASP A 13 -11.76 24.63 11.53
N PRO A 14 -11.63 24.03 10.32
CA PRO A 14 -10.85 22.81 10.13
C PRO A 14 -9.32 22.95 10.25
N TYR A 15 -8.78 24.17 10.34
CA TYR A 15 -7.34 24.43 10.20
C TYR A 15 -6.49 24.27 11.48
N TRP A 16 -7.08 23.88 12.62
CA TRP A 16 -6.40 23.93 13.93
C TRP A 16 -5.45 22.76 14.29
N ASP A 17 -5.35 21.69 13.50
CA ASP A 17 -4.59 20.46 13.86
C ASP A 17 -3.19 20.35 13.19
N ASP A 18 -2.79 21.31 12.34
CA ASP A 18 -1.50 21.27 11.61
C ASP A 18 -0.35 22.05 12.28
N GLU A 19 -0.59 22.86 13.33
CA GLU A 19 0.44 23.73 13.96
C GLU A 19 1.13 23.17 15.23
N TRP A 20 0.66 22.05 15.81
CA TRP A 20 1.03 21.65 17.19
C TRP A 20 1.85 20.35 17.34
N ASP A 21 2.49 19.89 16.26
CA ASP A 21 3.53 18.82 16.28
C ASP A 21 4.93 19.43 15.93
N ASP A 22 5.14 20.75 16.14
CA ASP A 22 6.46 21.38 16.05
C ASP A 22 7.35 20.98 17.23
N ASP A 23 8.31 20.11 16.94
CA ASP A 23 9.22 19.45 17.88
C ASP A 23 10.49 20.31 18.16
N SER A 24 10.39 21.65 18.01
CA SER A 24 11.52 22.61 18.04
C SER A 24 11.67 23.41 19.36
N GLU A 25 12.03 22.72 20.44
CA GLU A 25 12.64 23.41 21.59
C GLU A 25 14.07 23.88 21.23
N SER A 26 14.18 25.12 20.76
CA SER A 26 15.45 25.88 20.77
C SER A 26 15.19 27.33 21.20
N GLY A 27 15.49 27.63 22.47
CA GLY A 27 15.28 28.96 23.05
C GLY A 27 16.23 30.02 22.52
N ALA A 28 15.76 30.85 21.60
CA ALA A 28 16.26 32.19 21.32
C ALA A 28 15.12 33.03 20.71
N ALA A 29 14.95 34.27 21.18
CA ALA A 29 13.86 35.13 20.68
C ALA A 29 14.14 35.65 19.26
N PRO A 30 13.17 35.63 18.33
CA PRO A 30 13.33 36.19 17.00
C PRO A 30 13.26 37.73 17.01
N PRO A 31 13.97 38.42 16.10
CA PRO A 31 13.85 39.88 15.94
C PRO A 31 12.54 40.26 15.22
N ALA A 32 12.02 41.45 15.53
CA ALA A 32 10.75 41.93 14.99
C ALA A 32 10.82 42.30 13.49
N PRO A 33 9.75 42.08 12.71
CA PRO A 33 9.69 42.43 11.28
C PRO A 33 9.44 43.94 11.04
N PRO A 34 9.92 44.50 9.91
CA PRO A 34 9.64 45.87 9.50
C PRO A 34 8.23 46.02 8.87
N PRO A 35 7.67 47.25 8.81
CA PRO A 35 6.29 47.47 8.37
C PRO A 35 6.11 47.40 6.84
N LEU A 36 4.96 46.85 6.42
CA LEU A 36 4.54 46.74 5.02
C LEU A 36 3.93 48.05 4.49
N HIS A 37 4.35 48.46 3.29
CA HIS A 37 3.63 49.47 2.50
C HIS A 37 2.54 48.82 1.63
N SER A 38 1.42 49.51 1.51
CA SER A 38 0.22 49.13 0.74
C SER A 38 0.31 49.50 -0.74
N LEU A 39 -0.50 48.83 -1.59
CA LEU A 39 -1.08 49.27 -2.89
C LEU A 39 -2.08 48.17 -3.37
N PRO A 40 -2.99 48.39 -4.36
CA PRO A 40 -4.43 48.24 -4.06
C PRO A 40 -5.21 47.17 -4.86
N GLN A 41 -6.45 46.91 -4.40
CA GLN A 41 -7.45 46.00 -4.99
C GLN A 41 -8.20 46.58 -6.20
N LEU A 42 -8.80 45.71 -7.02
CA LEU A 42 -9.98 45.91 -7.90
C LEU A 42 -10.54 44.50 -8.29
N PRO A 43 -11.78 44.31 -8.80
CA PRO A 43 -12.82 43.70 -7.97
C PRO A 43 -13.49 42.40 -8.48
N SER A 44 -14.34 41.86 -7.61
CA SER A 44 -15.20 40.66 -7.69
C SER A 44 -16.23 40.61 -8.82
N MET A 45 -16.60 39.39 -9.26
CA MET A 45 -17.97 39.01 -9.66
C MET A 45 -18.38 37.64 -9.06
N SER A 46 -19.62 37.54 -8.60
CA SER A 46 -20.33 36.31 -8.15
C SER A 46 -21.03 35.61 -9.34
N ASP A 47 -21.36 34.30 -9.38
CA ASP A 47 -22.56 33.62 -8.80
C ASP A 47 -22.80 32.29 -9.62
N THR A 48 -23.57 31.23 -9.24
CA THR A 48 -24.16 30.79 -7.95
C THR A 48 -24.61 29.29 -8.00
N THR A 49 -24.73 28.64 -6.84
CA THR A 49 -25.41 27.34 -6.50
C THR A 49 -25.27 26.05 -7.34
N SER A 50 -24.97 24.93 -6.66
CA SER A 50 -25.92 23.80 -6.53
C SER A 50 -25.65 22.99 -5.24
N MET A 51 -26.68 22.37 -4.64
CA MET A 51 -26.59 21.58 -3.40
C MET A 51 -26.72 20.07 -3.65
N GLY A 52 -26.07 19.26 -2.81
CA GLY A 52 -26.56 17.91 -2.46
C GLY A 52 -25.50 16.81 -2.33
N GLY A 53 -25.44 16.16 -1.15
CA GLY A 53 -24.80 14.85 -0.97
C GLY A 53 -23.55 14.81 -0.07
N VAL A 54 -23.72 14.86 1.25
CA VAL A 54 -22.61 14.67 2.20
C VAL A 54 -22.31 13.18 2.37
N SER A 55 -21.18 12.73 1.82
CA SER A 55 -20.50 11.51 2.24
C SER A 55 -19.01 11.83 2.38
N GLY A 56 -18.55 11.95 3.64
CA GLY A 56 -17.22 12.46 3.98
C GLY A 56 -16.11 11.45 3.73
N THR A 57 -15.76 11.19 2.47
CA THR A 57 -14.49 10.54 2.13
C THR A 57 -13.36 11.56 2.27
N VAL A 58 -12.50 11.37 3.28
CA VAL A 58 -11.31 12.20 3.45
C VAL A 58 -10.44 12.08 2.20
N GLY A 59 -10.18 13.22 1.55
CA GLY A 59 -9.59 13.25 0.21
C GLY A 59 -8.26 12.51 0.13
N LYS A 60 -8.11 11.67 -0.89
CA LYS A 60 -6.82 11.11 -1.28
C LYS A 60 -5.86 12.26 -1.55
N ARG A 61 -4.84 12.40 -0.71
CA ARG A 61 -3.64 13.18 -1.07
C ARG A 61 -2.91 12.40 -2.16
N ASN A 62 -3.37 12.57 -3.40
CA ASN A 62 -2.62 12.18 -4.58
C ASN A 62 -1.43 13.14 -4.65
N ILE A 63 -0.33 12.78 -3.97
CA ILE A 63 0.92 13.51 -4.13
C ILE A 63 1.28 13.36 -5.60
N ASN A 64 1.26 14.47 -6.33
CA ASN A 64 1.73 14.49 -7.71
C ASN A 64 3.22 14.13 -7.67
N ARG A 65 3.50 12.83 -7.89
CA ARG A 65 4.85 12.25 -7.96
C ARG A 65 5.72 12.95 -9.03
N PHE A 66 5.08 13.73 -9.90
CA PHE A 66 5.67 14.55 -10.95
C PHE A 66 5.22 16.01 -10.81
N SER A 67 5.59 16.64 -9.70
CA SER A 67 5.61 18.11 -9.61
C SER A 67 6.65 18.69 -10.59
N SER A 68 6.58 19.99 -10.86
CA SER A 68 7.57 20.70 -11.69
C SER A 68 9.02 20.50 -11.20
N PHE A 69 9.19 20.31 -9.89
CA PHE A 69 10.47 20.03 -9.24
C PHE A 69 11.09 18.67 -9.65
N VAL A 70 10.27 17.66 -9.93
CA VAL A 70 10.77 16.36 -10.42
C VAL A 70 11.21 16.46 -11.88
N LYS A 71 10.52 17.28 -12.69
CA LYS A 71 10.94 17.54 -14.08
C LYS A 71 12.27 18.29 -14.16
N SER A 72 12.51 19.31 -13.33
CA SER A 72 13.79 20.03 -13.32
C SER A 72 14.99 19.18 -12.88
N ASN A 73 14.77 18.17 -12.02
CA ASN A 73 15.88 17.40 -11.45
C ASN A 73 16.41 16.30 -12.38
N TRP A 74 15.56 15.62 -13.16
CA TRP A 74 16.07 14.63 -14.11
C TRP A 74 16.79 15.29 -15.29
N GLU A 75 16.32 16.45 -15.77
CA GLU A 75 17.03 17.20 -16.82
C GLU A 75 18.43 17.59 -16.36
N SER A 76 18.57 18.02 -15.10
CA SER A 76 19.85 18.36 -14.48
C SER A 76 20.80 17.17 -14.35
N TYR A 77 20.27 15.97 -14.06
CA TYR A 77 21.04 14.72 -14.12
C TYR A 77 21.53 14.46 -15.55
N ILE A 78 20.63 14.36 -16.54
CA ILE A 78 20.97 14.02 -17.93
C ILE A 78 22.01 14.99 -18.52
N LEU A 79 21.86 16.29 -18.26
CA LEU A 79 22.78 17.33 -18.70
C LEU A 79 24.10 17.40 -17.91
N GLY A 80 24.21 16.73 -16.77
CA GLY A 80 25.40 16.82 -15.93
C GLY A 80 25.64 18.22 -15.33
N THR A 81 24.60 19.05 -15.22
CA THR A 81 24.68 20.36 -14.54
C THR A 81 24.81 20.23 -13.02
N VAL A 82 24.56 19.02 -12.49
CA VAL A 82 24.72 18.63 -11.10
C VAL A 82 25.73 17.49 -11.00
N SER A 83 26.54 17.48 -9.94
CA SER A 83 27.44 16.39 -9.60
C SER A 83 27.30 16.06 -8.12
N ILE A 84 27.17 14.78 -7.78
CA ILE A 84 26.95 14.30 -6.41
C ILE A 84 27.98 13.21 -6.11
N PRO A 85 28.76 13.33 -5.02
CA PRO A 85 29.70 12.29 -4.62
C PRO A 85 28.94 11.08 -4.07
N ILE A 86 29.24 9.89 -4.61
CA ILE A 86 28.54 8.63 -4.28
C ILE A 86 29.42 7.77 -3.39
N GLN A 87 28.89 7.34 -2.24
CA GLN A 87 29.59 6.42 -1.35
C GLN A 87 29.47 4.99 -1.88
N LYS A 88 30.46 4.13 -1.59
CA LYS A 88 30.43 2.72 -2.04
C LYS A 88 29.18 1.97 -1.54
N THR A 89 28.67 2.32 -0.36
CA THR A 89 27.48 1.74 0.27
C THR A 89 26.16 2.18 -0.37
N ASP A 90 26.15 3.27 -1.15
CA ASP A 90 24.95 3.77 -1.81
C ASP A 90 24.77 3.18 -3.22
N ARG A 91 25.76 2.44 -3.72
CA ARG A 91 25.77 1.88 -5.08
C ARG A 91 24.70 0.82 -5.27
N ILE A 92 23.94 0.96 -6.35
CA ILE A 92 22.92 0.02 -6.80
C ILE A 92 23.41 -0.56 -8.12
N PHE A 93 23.43 -1.89 -8.23
CA PHE A 93 23.95 -2.57 -9.41
C PHE A 93 22.83 -3.11 -10.30
N ILE A 94 23.04 -3.03 -11.61
CA ILE A 94 22.20 -3.65 -12.62
C ILE A 94 23.04 -4.66 -13.40
N GLU A 95 22.50 -5.86 -13.56
CA GLU A 95 23.18 -7.00 -14.16
C GLU A 95 22.43 -7.49 -15.40
N GLU A 96 23.17 -8.01 -16.39
CA GLU A 96 22.63 -8.57 -17.62
C GLU A 96 22.62 -10.10 -17.52
N TYR A 97 21.42 -10.70 -17.61
CA TYR A 97 21.18 -12.14 -17.61
C TYR A 97 20.68 -12.59 -18.99
N GLU A 98 20.68 -13.91 -19.26
CA GLU A 98 20.17 -14.47 -20.53
C GLU A 98 18.71 -14.10 -20.81
N ASP A 99 17.90 -13.93 -19.77
CA ASP A 99 16.49 -13.54 -19.82
C ASP A 99 16.26 -12.04 -19.57
N GLY A 100 17.32 -11.22 -19.55
CA GLY A 100 17.22 -9.76 -19.59
C GLY A 100 17.99 -9.02 -18.48
N VAL A 101 17.77 -7.71 -18.45
CA VAL A 101 18.36 -6.77 -17.48
C VAL A 101 17.63 -6.87 -16.15
N LYS A 102 18.35 -7.02 -15.03
CA LYS A 102 17.75 -7.10 -13.68
C LYS A 102 18.52 -6.28 -12.67
N TRP A 103 17.82 -5.83 -11.62
CA TRP A 103 18.47 -5.38 -10.40
C TRP A 103 19.34 -6.52 -9.83
N ALA A 104 20.57 -6.20 -9.42
CA ALA A 104 21.41 -7.16 -8.70
C ALA A 104 20.70 -7.63 -7.42
N SER A 105 20.75 -8.94 -7.16
CA SER A 105 20.05 -9.54 -6.01
C SER A 105 20.64 -9.05 -4.68
N ASN A 106 19.79 -8.94 -3.64
CA ASN A 106 20.29 -8.73 -2.29
C ASN A 106 21.12 -9.97 -1.87
N PRO A 107 22.41 -9.82 -1.50
CA PRO A 107 23.28 -10.94 -1.15
C PRO A 107 22.86 -11.66 0.15
N GLU A 108 22.14 -10.98 1.04
CA GLU A 108 21.62 -11.52 2.30
C GLU A 108 20.09 -11.32 2.34
N PRO A 109 19.30 -12.12 1.60
CA PRO A 109 17.86 -11.99 1.55
C PRO A 109 17.23 -12.33 2.91
N TYR A 110 16.22 -11.55 3.30
CA TYR A 110 15.54 -11.69 4.59
C TYR A 110 14.04 -11.36 4.48
N GLY A 111 13.25 -11.81 5.45
CA GLY A 111 11.88 -11.32 5.71
C GLY A 111 11.78 -10.49 6.99
N CYS A 112 10.63 -9.84 7.23
CA CYS A 112 10.35 -9.13 8.48
C CYS A 112 8.89 -9.34 8.91
N MET A 113 8.68 -9.79 10.14
CA MET A 113 7.37 -10.08 10.70
C MET A 113 6.75 -8.84 11.36
N VAL A 114 5.49 -8.57 11.05
CA VAL A 114 4.61 -7.57 11.67
C VAL A 114 3.74 -8.28 12.72
N ALA A 115 4.25 -8.39 13.94
CA ALA A 115 3.57 -9.07 15.04
C ALA A 115 2.45 -8.22 15.66
N SER A 116 1.58 -8.89 16.43
CA SER A 116 0.31 -8.32 16.91
C SER A 116 0.46 -6.97 17.63
N PRO A 117 -0.37 -5.99 17.29
CA PRO A 117 -0.24 -4.62 17.75
C PRO A 117 -0.42 -4.43 19.25
N LYS A 118 0.29 -3.45 19.81
CA LYS A 118 0.19 -3.01 21.20
C LYS A 118 -0.39 -1.60 21.26
N LYS A 119 -1.32 -1.37 22.19
CA LYS A 119 -1.82 -0.01 22.48
C LYS A 119 -0.84 0.69 23.41
N GLU A 120 -0.19 1.72 22.90
CA GLU A 120 0.75 2.56 23.65
C GLU A 120 0.11 3.91 24.01
N THR A 121 0.72 4.61 24.97
CA THR A 121 0.31 5.97 25.35
C THR A 121 1.50 6.94 25.35
N LYS A 122 1.22 8.20 25.00
CA LYS A 122 2.11 9.36 25.14
C LYS A 122 1.47 10.37 26.09
N LEU A 123 2.28 11.34 26.55
CA LEU A 123 1.84 12.44 27.43
C LEU A 123 1.11 11.94 28.69
N LYS A 124 1.71 10.97 29.41
CA LYS A 124 1.17 10.36 30.64
C LYS A 124 -0.27 9.81 30.50
N GLY A 125 -0.63 9.28 29.32
CA GLY A 125 -1.95 8.70 29.04
C GLY A 125 -2.87 9.58 28.19
N LEU A 126 -2.55 10.87 28.01
CA LEU A 126 -3.44 11.84 27.34
C LEU A 126 -3.63 11.57 25.84
N LYS A 127 -2.66 10.92 25.17
CA LYS A 127 -2.80 10.47 23.77
C LYS A 127 -2.46 8.97 23.69
N SER A 128 -3.32 8.16 23.08
CA SER A 128 -3.03 6.74 22.78
C SER A 128 -2.89 6.46 21.28
N TYR A 129 -2.10 5.46 20.93
CA TYR A 129 -1.93 5.00 19.55
C TYR A 129 -1.68 3.49 19.50
N ILE A 130 -1.86 2.91 18.32
CA ILE A 130 -1.51 1.52 18.04
C ILE A 130 -0.09 1.47 17.44
N ALA A 131 0.78 0.68 18.06
CA ALA A 131 2.11 0.36 17.58
C ALA A 131 2.14 -1.10 17.09
N TYR A 132 2.80 -1.34 15.96
CA TYR A 132 3.05 -2.65 15.40
C TYR A 132 4.50 -3.03 15.66
N GLN A 133 4.72 -4.30 16.03
CA GLN A 133 6.05 -4.81 16.35
C GLN A 133 6.69 -5.43 15.11
N LEU A 134 7.83 -4.91 14.71
CA LEU A 134 8.63 -5.43 13.59
C LEU A 134 9.77 -6.29 14.09
N THR A 135 9.96 -7.45 13.47
CA THR A 135 11.03 -8.41 13.80
C THR A 135 11.66 -8.95 12.51
N PRO A 136 12.85 -8.46 12.10
CA PRO A 136 13.57 -8.99 10.94
C PRO A 136 14.07 -10.42 11.18
N THR A 137 14.02 -11.27 10.16
CA THR A 137 14.46 -12.69 10.28
C THR A 137 15.95 -12.84 10.58
N PHE A 138 16.80 -11.87 10.21
CA PHE A 138 18.22 -11.86 10.55
C PHE A 138 18.52 -11.38 11.99
N SER A 139 17.51 -10.94 12.76
CA SER A 139 17.73 -10.34 14.07
C SER A 139 16.56 -10.51 15.02
N ASN A 140 16.82 -11.04 16.22
CA ASN A 140 15.83 -11.11 17.30
C ASN A 140 15.50 -9.74 17.93
N ILE A 141 16.04 -8.63 17.40
CA ILE A 141 15.75 -7.27 17.85
C ILE A 141 14.38 -6.84 17.32
N GLN A 142 13.49 -6.51 18.24
CA GLN A 142 12.14 -6.04 17.96
C GLN A 142 12.08 -4.50 18.01
N VAL A 143 11.43 -3.88 17.03
CA VAL A 143 11.17 -2.42 17.05
C VAL A 143 9.67 -2.12 16.97
N GLN A 144 9.23 -1.08 17.69
CA GLN A 144 7.84 -0.64 17.66
C GLN A 144 7.65 0.51 16.66
N ARG A 145 6.66 0.38 15.76
CA ARG A 145 6.30 1.39 14.76
C ARG A 145 4.79 1.58 14.69
N ARG A 146 4.30 2.79 14.99
CA ARG A 146 2.91 3.19 14.76
C ARG A 146 2.66 3.51 13.29
N TYR A 147 1.41 3.49 12.85
CA TYR A 147 1.04 3.80 11.45
C TYR A 147 1.64 5.14 10.93
N LYS A 148 1.66 6.22 11.72
CA LYS A 148 2.32 7.52 11.33
C LYS A 148 3.83 7.38 11.03
N HIS A 149 4.49 6.31 11.49
CA HIS A 149 5.89 6.02 11.13
C HIS A 149 5.98 5.27 9.78
N PHE A 150 5.06 4.36 9.48
CA PHE A 150 4.95 3.75 8.14
C PHE A 150 4.60 4.79 7.08
N ASP A 151 3.65 5.68 7.38
CA ASP A 151 3.28 6.82 6.53
C ASP A 151 4.50 7.70 6.19
N TRP A 152 5.31 8.03 7.20
CA TRP A 152 6.58 8.73 7.00
C TRP A 152 7.57 7.93 6.14
N LEU A 153 7.74 6.62 6.40
CA LEU A 153 8.63 5.76 5.61
C LEU A 153 8.21 5.71 4.14
N HIS A 154 6.93 5.48 3.86
CA HIS A 154 6.38 5.44 2.50
C HIS A 154 6.71 6.74 1.75
N LEU A 155 6.51 7.90 2.39
CA LEU A 155 6.88 9.20 1.83
C LEU A 155 8.40 9.36 1.60
N ARG A 156 9.26 8.73 2.41
CA ARG A 156 10.72 8.73 2.14
C ARG A 156 11.09 7.81 0.98
N LEU A 157 10.43 6.66 0.86
CA LEU A 157 10.65 5.72 -0.24
C LEU A 157 10.16 6.30 -1.58
N GLU A 158 8.96 6.90 -1.62
CA GLU A 158 8.41 7.54 -2.81
C GLU A 158 9.25 8.73 -3.30
N GLU A 159 9.77 9.53 -2.36
CA GLU A 159 10.66 10.64 -2.71
C GLU A 159 12.03 10.16 -3.19
N LYS A 160 12.54 9.04 -2.66
CA LYS A 160 13.86 8.51 -3.03
C LYS A 160 13.85 7.73 -4.35
N TYR A 161 12.88 6.85 -4.57
CA TYR A 161 12.92 5.84 -5.63
C TYR A 161 11.97 6.16 -6.79
N SER A 162 12.31 7.15 -7.62
CA SER A 162 11.39 7.67 -8.65
C SER A 162 11.05 6.74 -9.82
N LEU A 163 11.82 5.66 -10.02
CA LEU A 163 11.52 4.60 -11.02
C LEU A 163 10.93 3.32 -10.41
N ILE A 164 10.92 3.18 -9.08
CA ILE A 164 10.45 1.96 -8.41
C ILE A 164 9.07 2.25 -7.82
N PRO A 165 8.01 1.52 -8.23
CA PRO A 165 6.71 1.60 -7.59
C PRO A 165 6.79 1.25 -6.09
N ILE A 166 6.36 2.17 -5.23
CA ILE A 166 6.24 1.89 -3.79
C ILE A 166 4.88 1.25 -3.51
N PRO A 167 4.81 0.12 -2.77
CA PRO A 167 3.56 -0.54 -2.45
C PRO A 167 2.69 0.35 -1.53
N PRO A 168 1.37 0.41 -1.76
CA PRO A 168 0.47 1.28 -1.00
C PRO A 168 0.31 0.79 0.44
N LEU A 169 0.22 1.74 1.37
CA LEU A 169 -0.18 1.45 2.76
C LEU A 169 -1.68 1.12 2.88
N PRO A 170 -2.10 0.47 3.99
CA PRO A 170 -3.50 0.43 4.42
C PRO A 170 -4.11 1.83 4.55
N ASP A 171 -5.42 1.95 4.32
CA ASP A 171 -6.13 3.24 4.35
C ASP A 171 -6.09 3.95 5.73
N LYS A 172 -6.17 5.30 5.70
CA LYS A 172 -6.19 6.16 6.89
C LYS A 172 -7.58 6.24 7.50
N GLN A 173 -7.89 5.36 8.44
CA GLN A 173 -9.13 5.42 9.22
C GLN A 173 -8.97 6.20 10.55
N ILE A 174 -9.88 7.15 10.81
CA ILE A 174 -9.91 8.00 12.01
C ILE A 174 -10.91 7.45 13.04
N SER A 175 -12.16 7.20 12.62
CA SER A 175 -13.19 6.53 13.43
C SER A 175 -12.95 5.02 13.47
N GLY A 176 -13.37 4.33 14.54
CA GLY A 176 -13.18 2.88 14.65
C GLY A 176 -11.71 2.39 14.72
N ARG A 177 -10.73 3.29 14.81
CA ARG A 177 -9.27 2.97 14.80
C ARG A 177 -8.77 2.06 15.95
N TYR A 178 -9.65 1.70 16.88
CA TYR A 178 -9.40 0.80 18.01
C TYR A 178 -10.21 -0.50 17.94
N GLU A 179 -10.99 -0.70 16.88
CA GLU A 179 -11.73 -1.94 16.64
C GLU A 179 -10.78 -3.06 16.23
N GLU A 180 -10.95 -4.24 16.82
CA GLU A 180 -10.03 -5.38 16.66
C GLU A 180 -9.94 -5.84 15.19
N GLN A 181 -11.08 -5.95 14.50
CA GLN A 181 -11.15 -6.31 13.08
C GLN A 181 -10.35 -5.33 12.21
N PHE A 182 -10.48 -4.02 12.46
CA PHE A 182 -9.76 -2.98 11.74
C PHE A 182 -8.25 -3.03 12.02
N ILE A 183 -7.89 -3.23 13.28
CA ILE A 183 -6.49 -3.36 13.73
C ILE A 183 -5.82 -4.57 13.06
N GLU A 184 -6.51 -5.71 13.00
CA GLU A 184 -6.02 -6.96 12.42
C GLU A 184 -5.89 -6.89 10.90
N HIS A 185 -6.91 -6.39 10.19
CA HIS A 185 -6.84 -6.17 8.74
C HIS A 185 -5.70 -5.21 8.36
N ARG A 186 -5.54 -4.11 9.11
CA ARG A 186 -4.41 -3.19 8.94
C ARG A 186 -3.07 -3.87 9.21
N LYS A 187 -2.96 -4.76 10.20
CA LYS A 187 -1.73 -5.54 10.47
C LYS A 187 -1.37 -6.41 9.26
N ASN A 188 -2.34 -7.10 8.67
CA ASN A 188 -2.14 -7.95 7.48
C ASN A 188 -1.69 -7.12 6.27
N GLN A 189 -2.32 -5.97 6.01
CA GLN A 189 -1.87 -5.06 4.94
C GLN A 189 -0.48 -4.45 5.19
N LEU A 190 -0.12 -4.18 6.45
CA LEU A 190 1.24 -3.78 6.81
C LEU A 190 2.24 -4.93 6.62
N GLN A 191 1.86 -6.18 6.88
CA GLN A 191 2.68 -7.36 6.59
C GLN A 191 2.96 -7.45 5.09
N SER A 192 1.93 -7.36 4.23
CA SER A 192 2.08 -7.38 2.78
C SER A 192 2.96 -6.24 2.24
N PHE A 193 2.85 -5.04 2.81
CA PHE A 193 3.77 -3.91 2.52
C PHE A 193 5.22 -4.25 2.89
N VAL A 194 5.45 -4.76 4.11
CA VAL A 194 6.77 -5.11 4.62
C VAL A 194 7.41 -6.24 3.81
N ASP A 195 6.64 -7.27 3.44
CA ASP A 195 7.12 -8.40 2.65
C ASP A 195 7.50 -7.99 1.22
N TYR A 196 6.77 -7.05 0.60
CA TYR A 196 7.18 -6.49 -0.69
C TYR A 196 8.52 -5.74 -0.56
N VAL A 197 8.66 -4.85 0.43
CA VAL A 197 9.91 -4.09 0.65
C VAL A 197 11.09 -5.02 0.95
N CYS A 198 10.89 -6.12 1.70
CA CYS A 198 11.93 -7.11 1.99
C CYS A 198 12.37 -7.91 0.75
N ARG A 199 11.46 -8.19 -0.19
CA ARG A 199 11.73 -9.01 -1.38
C ARG A 199 12.24 -8.20 -2.56
N HIS A 200 11.99 -6.89 -2.60
CA HIS A 200 12.54 -6.01 -3.61
C HIS A 200 14.07 -5.84 -3.45
N PRO A 201 14.91 -6.13 -4.46
CA PRO A 201 16.37 -6.11 -4.33
C PRO A 201 16.94 -4.74 -3.89
N VAL A 202 16.44 -3.65 -4.47
CA VAL A 202 16.85 -2.28 -4.09
C VAL A 202 16.25 -1.80 -2.76
N LEU A 203 14.93 -1.90 -2.55
CA LEU A 203 14.28 -1.34 -1.36
C LEU A 203 14.73 -2.05 -0.05
N SER A 204 14.95 -3.37 -0.09
CA SER A 204 15.43 -4.15 1.06
C SER A 204 16.83 -3.74 1.54
N GLN A 205 17.64 -3.15 0.66
CA GLN A 205 18.98 -2.64 0.98
C GLN A 205 18.98 -1.13 1.31
N SER A 206 17.81 -0.48 1.34
CA SER A 206 17.69 0.95 1.57
C SER A 206 18.10 1.35 3.00
N PRO A 207 19.02 2.33 3.21
CA PRO A 207 19.42 2.76 4.55
C PRO A 207 18.26 3.26 5.43
N VAL A 208 17.24 3.90 4.84
CA VAL A 208 16.06 4.36 5.59
C VAL A 208 15.17 3.19 6.01
N TRP A 209 15.07 2.14 5.20
CA TRP A 209 14.38 0.89 5.53
C TRP A 209 15.13 0.11 6.62
N THR A 210 16.44 -0.09 6.47
CA THR A 210 17.27 -0.74 7.49
C THR A 210 17.17 -0.01 8.83
N HIS A 211 17.24 1.33 8.83
CA HIS A 211 17.03 2.12 10.04
C HIS A 211 15.60 1.95 10.61
N PHE A 212 14.59 1.90 9.75
CA PHE A 212 13.20 1.69 10.14
C PHE A 212 12.99 0.37 10.90
N ILE A 213 13.58 -0.73 10.44
CA ILE A 213 13.40 -2.06 11.06
C ILE A 213 14.39 -2.40 12.19
N THR A 214 15.52 -1.68 12.32
CA THR A 214 16.55 -2.00 13.33
C THR A 214 16.67 -0.99 14.49
N CYS A 215 16.25 0.27 14.32
CA CYS A 215 16.52 1.29 15.34
C CYS A 215 15.59 1.19 16.56
N THR A 216 16.15 0.82 17.71
CA THR A 216 15.46 0.72 19.01
C THR A 216 15.49 2.02 19.84
N ASP A 217 16.50 2.88 19.66
CA ASP A 217 16.69 4.10 20.44
C ASP A 217 15.92 5.32 19.86
N GLU A 218 15.20 6.06 20.71
CA GLU A 218 14.35 7.19 20.27
C GLU A 218 15.16 8.40 19.77
N LYS A 219 16.34 8.67 20.33
CA LYS A 219 17.19 9.80 19.90
C LYS A 219 17.80 9.52 18.53
N ARG A 220 18.34 8.31 18.34
CA ARG A 220 18.83 7.79 17.05
C ARG A 220 17.72 7.72 16.02
N TRP A 221 16.50 7.36 16.41
CA TRP A 221 15.33 7.41 15.52
C TRP A 221 15.03 8.82 15.02
N LYS A 222 14.94 9.82 15.92
CA LYS A 222 14.77 11.24 15.50
C LYS A 222 15.90 11.73 14.60
N GLN A 223 17.15 11.33 14.87
CA GLN A 223 18.29 11.70 14.03
C GLN A 223 18.28 11.01 12.66
N GLY A 224 17.99 9.70 12.60
CA GLY A 224 17.91 8.94 11.37
C GLY A 224 16.79 9.42 10.45
N LYS A 225 15.64 9.85 11.02
CA LYS A 225 14.61 10.57 10.26
C LYS A 225 15.19 11.80 9.55
N ARG A 226 15.85 12.70 10.31
CA ARG A 226 16.44 13.94 9.78
C ARG A 226 17.54 13.68 8.75
N THR A 227 18.26 12.57 8.87
CA THR A 227 19.25 12.14 7.87
C THR A 227 18.58 11.69 6.58
N ALA A 228 17.53 10.86 6.65
CA ALA A 228 16.75 10.44 5.46
C ALA A 228 15.96 11.58 4.81
N GLU A 229 15.58 12.61 5.58
CA GLU A 229 14.94 13.85 5.09
C GLU A 229 15.94 14.82 4.42
N LYS A 230 17.25 14.57 4.55
CA LYS A 230 18.35 15.39 3.97
C LYS A 230 19.26 14.58 3.05
N ASP A 231 18.75 13.47 2.51
CA ASP A 231 19.49 12.65 1.55
C ASP A 231 19.69 13.45 0.24
N ASN A 232 20.88 13.37 -0.34
CA ASN A 232 21.19 14.02 -1.62
C ASN A 232 20.74 13.15 -2.81
N LEU A 233 20.55 11.84 -2.59
CA LEU A 233 20.21 10.84 -3.61
C LEU A 233 18.69 10.60 -3.67
N LEU A 234 17.92 11.69 -3.70
CA LEU A 234 16.46 11.66 -3.82
C LEU A 234 16.01 11.79 -5.29
N GLY A 235 14.96 11.04 -5.65
CA GLY A 235 14.38 11.02 -6.98
C GLY A 235 15.43 10.78 -8.08
N PRO A 236 15.48 11.61 -9.13
CA PRO A 236 16.45 11.47 -10.22
C PRO A 236 17.93 11.50 -9.79
N ASN A 237 18.27 12.06 -8.62
CA ASN A 237 19.64 12.03 -8.12
C ASN A 237 20.10 10.60 -7.74
N LEU A 238 19.17 9.68 -7.52
CA LEU A 238 19.49 8.27 -7.30
C LEU A 238 20.22 7.66 -8.51
N PHE A 239 20.00 8.18 -9.73
CA PHE A 239 20.62 7.65 -10.95
C PHE A 239 22.15 7.75 -10.94
N PHE A 240 22.74 8.74 -10.23
CA PHE A 240 24.19 8.80 -10.03
C PHE A 240 24.75 7.59 -9.27
N ALA A 241 23.92 6.91 -8.46
CA ALA A 241 24.32 5.75 -7.67
C ALA A 241 24.11 4.41 -8.39
N ILE A 242 23.50 4.41 -9.59
CA ILE A 242 23.24 3.20 -10.36
C ILE A 242 24.45 2.89 -11.26
N ASP A 243 25.08 1.75 -11.02
CA ASP A 243 26.09 1.17 -11.91
C ASP A 243 25.43 0.16 -12.86
N THR A 244 25.67 0.33 -14.17
CA THR A 244 25.03 -0.46 -15.25
C THR A 244 26.06 -1.21 -16.10
N PRO A 245 25.64 -2.22 -16.88
CA PRO A 245 26.52 -2.88 -17.84
C PRO A 245 27.16 -1.90 -18.85
N GLU A 246 28.35 -2.24 -19.35
CA GLU A 246 29.07 -1.41 -20.34
C GLU A 246 28.50 -1.51 -21.77
N ARG A 247 27.61 -2.48 -22.01
CA ARG A 247 26.94 -2.67 -23.30
C ARG A 247 25.99 -1.50 -23.60
N SER A 248 25.88 -1.13 -24.87
CA SER A 248 24.87 -0.15 -25.32
C SER A 248 23.48 -0.77 -25.41
N ILE A 249 22.44 -0.05 -24.96
CA ILE A 249 21.06 -0.53 -25.06
C ILE A 249 20.59 -0.52 -26.52
N SER A 250 19.96 -1.61 -26.97
CA SER A 250 19.19 -1.62 -28.22
C SER A 250 17.93 -0.75 -28.06
N HIS A 251 17.91 0.42 -28.69
CA HIS A 251 16.76 1.34 -28.67
C HIS A 251 15.47 0.67 -29.18
N PHE A 252 15.57 -0.19 -30.20
CA PHE A 252 14.44 -0.95 -30.72
C PHE A 252 13.83 -1.88 -29.66
N ASN A 253 14.67 -2.63 -28.94
CA ASN A 253 14.22 -3.53 -27.88
C ASN A 253 13.62 -2.72 -26.71
N LEU A 254 14.25 -1.61 -26.34
CA LEU A 254 13.77 -0.72 -25.27
C LEU A 254 12.37 -0.16 -25.57
N GLU A 255 12.13 0.32 -26.80
CA GLU A 255 10.81 0.79 -27.22
C GLU A 255 9.78 -0.35 -27.25
N GLN A 256 10.16 -1.53 -27.75
CA GLN A 256 9.29 -2.70 -27.78
C GLN A 256 8.87 -3.14 -26.36
N GLU A 257 9.81 -3.25 -25.42
CA GLU A 257 9.53 -3.66 -24.04
C GLU A 257 8.71 -2.61 -23.28
N THR A 258 9.03 -1.33 -23.41
CA THR A 258 8.28 -0.26 -22.73
C THR A 258 6.86 -0.10 -23.29
N GLU A 259 6.64 -0.26 -24.60
CA GLU A 259 5.29 -0.29 -25.19
C GLU A 259 4.52 -1.57 -24.81
N SER A 260 5.19 -2.72 -24.76
CA SER A 260 4.60 -3.98 -24.28
C SER A 260 4.12 -3.86 -22.84
N CYS A 261 4.98 -3.37 -21.95
CA CYS A 261 4.67 -3.09 -20.55
C CYS A 261 3.52 -2.08 -20.42
N SER A 262 3.53 -0.98 -21.18
CA SER A 262 2.45 0.02 -21.16
C SER A 262 1.08 -0.57 -21.53
N ARG A 263 1.01 -1.38 -22.59
CA ARG A 263 -0.22 -2.08 -23.00
C ARG A 263 -0.66 -3.11 -21.96
N PHE A 264 0.29 -3.85 -21.39
CA PHE A 264 0.03 -4.82 -20.33
C PHE A 264 -0.56 -4.14 -19.08
N ILE A 265 0.07 -3.07 -18.60
CA ILE A 265 -0.36 -2.26 -17.44
C ILE A 265 -1.78 -1.76 -17.64
N HIS A 266 -2.13 -1.25 -18.83
CA HIS A 266 -3.49 -0.79 -19.11
C HIS A 266 -4.53 -1.93 -19.04
N GLY A 267 -4.20 -3.11 -19.58
CA GLY A 267 -5.10 -4.27 -19.54
C GLY A 267 -5.31 -4.82 -18.13
N VAL A 268 -4.22 -4.97 -17.35
CA VAL A 268 -4.26 -5.58 -16.02
C VAL A 268 -4.87 -4.64 -14.96
N ASP A 269 -4.71 -3.31 -15.09
CA ASP A 269 -5.33 -2.31 -14.21
C ASP A 269 -6.85 -2.47 -14.11
N SER A 270 -7.52 -2.61 -15.26
CA SER A 270 -8.97 -2.81 -15.34
C SER A 270 -9.39 -4.13 -14.67
N ALA A 271 -8.70 -5.22 -14.99
CA ALA A 271 -8.98 -6.55 -14.41
C ALA A 271 -8.78 -6.58 -12.89
N VAL A 272 -7.71 -5.98 -12.38
CA VAL A 272 -7.43 -5.90 -10.93
C VAL A 272 -8.45 -5.01 -10.21
N LYS A 273 -8.87 -3.88 -10.81
CA LYS A 273 -9.94 -3.04 -10.24
C LYS A 273 -11.27 -3.80 -10.11
N ILE A 274 -11.64 -4.58 -11.11
CA ILE A 274 -12.82 -5.46 -11.07
C ILE A 274 -12.65 -6.54 -9.99
N MET A 275 -11.50 -7.21 -9.95
CA MET A 275 -11.24 -8.28 -8.98
C MET A 275 -11.28 -7.78 -7.53
N VAL A 276 -10.69 -6.61 -7.23
CA VAL A 276 -10.77 -5.98 -5.90
C VAL A 276 -12.22 -5.67 -5.50
N ALA A 277 -13.05 -5.22 -6.45
CA ALA A 277 -14.47 -4.98 -6.17
C ALA A 277 -15.24 -6.29 -5.89
N VAL A 278 -14.94 -7.36 -6.63
CA VAL A 278 -15.52 -8.71 -6.39
C VAL A 278 -15.09 -9.25 -5.03
N VAL A 279 -13.80 -9.18 -4.67
CA VAL A 279 -13.29 -9.64 -3.37
C VAL A 279 -14.00 -8.92 -2.21
N ALA A 280 -14.15 -7.59 -2.28
CA ALA A 280 -14.85 -6.82 -1.25
C ALA A 280 -16.34 -7.18 -1.15
N ASP A 281 -17.02 -7.39 -2.27
CA ASP A 281 -18.41 -7.85 -2.32
C ASP A 281 -18.59 -9.26 -1.75
N GLN A 282 -17.74 -10.22 -2.13
CA GLN A 282 -17.80 -11.60 -1.65
C GLN A 282 -17.50 -11.70 -0.15
N THR A 283 -16.47 -10.99 0.34
CA THR A 283 -16.15 -10.89 1.78
C THR A 283 -17.39 -10.46 2.58
N LYS A 284 -18.04 -9.37 2.15
CA LYS A 284 -19.26 -8.84 2.78
C LYS A 284 -20.45 -9.80 2.68
N LYS A 285 -20.62 -10.48 1.55
CA LYS A 285 -21.71 -11.47 1.34
C LYS A 285 -21.57 -12.66 2.27
N CYS A 286 -20.36 -13.19 2.43
CA CYS A 286 -20.05 -14.28 3.35
C CYS A 286 -20.31 -13.88 4.81
N GLN A 287 -19.71 -12.77 5.26
CA GLN A 287 -19.85 -12.25 6.62
C GLN A 287 -21.29 -11.86 7.03
N SER A 288 -22.10 -11.37 6.08
CA SER A 288 -23.43 -10.83 6.40
C SER A 288 -24.58 -11.64 5.82
N LEU A 289 -24.61 -11.86 4.51
CA LEU A 289 -25.78 -12.43 3.84
C LEU A 289 -25.85 -13.95 4.03
N TYR A 290 -24.79 -14.69 3.71
CA TYR A 290 -24.80 -16.14 3.81
C TYR A 290 -24.97 -16.58 5.27
N LYS A 291 -24.21 -16.01 6.21
CA LYS A 291 -24.43 -16.19 7.66
C LYS A 291 -25.91 -16.12 8.04
N ARG A 292 -26.59 -15.01 7.67
CA ARG A 292 -27.98 -14.76 8.03
C ARG A 292 -28.96 -15.75 7.42
N GLU A 293 -28.82 -16.07 6.13
CA GLU A 293 -29.75 -17.01 5.48
C GLU A 293 -29.59 -18.44 6.02
N TYR A 294 -28.35 -18.91 6.25
CA TYR A 294 -28.11 -20.23 6.86
C TYR A 294 -28.64 -20.32 8.30
N GLN A 295 -28.42 -19.28 9.12
CA GLN A 295 -28.98 -19.22 10.49
C GLN A 295 -30.51 -19.16 10.48
N LYS A 296 -31.13 -18.46 9.52
CA LYS A 296 -32.59 -18.42 9.36
C LYS A 296 -33.16 -19.80 9.02
N ILE A 297 -32.51 -20.55 8.13
CA ILE A 297 -32.90 -21.94 7.81
C ILE A 297 -32.77 -22.81 9.08
N GLY A 298 -31.64 -22.71 9.79
CA GLY A 298 -31.38 -23.46 11.01
C GLY A 298 -32.44 -23.23 12.09
N GLN A 299 -32.80 -21.97 12.34
CA GLN A 299 -33.86 -21.58 13.27
C GLN A 299 -35.22 -22.19 12.93
N VAL A 300 -35.62 -22.19 11.65
CA VAL A 300 -36.91 -22.75 11.21
C VAL A 300 -36.95 -24.27 11.37
N ILE A 301 -35.89 -24.98 11.00
CA ILE A 301 -35.81 -26.44 11.15
C ILE A 301 -35.78 -26.82 12.64
N TYR A 302 -35.01 -26.09 13.47
CA TYR A 302 -34.96 -26.30 14.92
C TYR A 302 -36.33 -26.08 15.58
N ALA A 303 -37.06 -25.04 15.18
CA ALA A 303 -38.42 -24.76 15.66
C ALA A 303 -39.43 -25.84 15.25
N LEU A 304 -39.32 -26.38 14.03
CA LEU A 304 -40.13 -27.54 13.62
C LEU A 304 -39.83 -28.78 14.48
N GLY A 305 -38.55 -29.04 14.75
CA GLY A 305 -38.13 -30.10 15.67
C GLY A 305 -38.71 -29.91 17.08
N GLN A 306 -38.72 -28.68 17.62
CA GLN A 306 -39.39 -28.39 18.89
C GLN A 306 -40.90 -28.71 18.84
N ALA A 307 -41.61 -28.21 17.82
CA ALA A 307 -43.07 -28.35 17.72
C ALA A 307 -43.51 -29.82 17.59
N ILE A 308 -42.79 -30.63 16.79
CA ILE A 308 -43.04 -32.07 16.67
C ILE A 308 -42.86 -32.79 18.02
N GLY A 309 -41.95 -32.31 18.85
CA GLY A 309 -41.70 -32.83 20.20
C GLY A 309 -42.71 -32.45 21.27
N MET A 310 -43.73 -31.64 20.98
CA MET A 310 -44.77 -31.23 21.95
C MET A 310 -45.99 -32.18 21.99
N GLU A 311 -46.14 -33.06 21.00
CA GLU A 311 -47.33 -33.91 20.84
C GLU A 311 -47.15 -35.29 21.49
N GLU A 312 -47.46 -35.37 22.78
CA GLU A 312 -47.28 -36.58 23.61
C GLU A 312 -48.49 -37.55 23.59
N GLN A 313 -49.67 -37.13 23.10
CA GLN A 313 -50.92 -37.87 23.36
C GLN A 313 -51.19 -39.03 22.37
N THR A 314 -50.47 -39.05 21.25
CA THR A 314 -50.71 -40.02 20.16
C THR A 314 -50.08 -41.40 20.34
N GLY A 315 -49.22 -41.61 21.35
CA GLY A 315 -48.51 -42.88 21.57
C GLY A 315 -47.45 -43.25 20.53
N ILE A 316 -47.20 -42.38 19.54
CA ILE A 316 -46.14 -42.53 18.53
C ILE A 316 -44.86 -41.91 19.09
N ASP A 317 -43.77 -42.69 19.19
CA ASP A 317 -42.46 -42.13 19.50
C ASP A 317 -41.95 -41.29 18.32
N ARG A 318 -41.60 -40.03 18.62
CA ARG A 318 -41.01 -39.07 17.67
C ARG A 318 -39.66 -38.54 18.15
N SER A 319 -39.08 -39.12 19.19
CA SER A 319 -37.86 -38.63 19.85
C SER A 319 -36.67 -38.54 18.89
N GLN A 320 -36.39 -39.59 18.12
CA GLN A 320 -35.33 -39.61 17.10
C GLN A 320 -35.52 -38.50 16.07
N LEU A 321 -36.71 -38.40 15.45
CA LEU A 321 -37.02 -37.36 14.45
C LEU A 321 -36.93 -35.94 15.03
N ARG A 322 -37.42 -35.73 16.26
CA ARG A 322 -37.33 -34.46 16.99
C ARG A 322 -35.87 -34.02 17.16
N ASP A 323 -35.01 -34.95 17.55
CA ASP A 323 -33.61 -34.64 17.85
C ASP A 323 -32.77 -34.53 16.57
N ALA A 324 -33.08 -35.30 15.52
CA ALA A 324 -32.49 -35.17 14.19
C ALA A 324 -32.80 -33.80 13.55
N LEU A 325 -34.05 -33.33 13.65
CA LEU A 325 -34.45 -32.00 13.18
C LEU A 325 -33.76 -30.89 13.97
N LYS A 326 -33.66 -30.99 15.30
CA LYS A 326 -32.88 -30.05 16.11
C LYS A 326 -31.41 -30.04 15.71
N LYS A 327 -30.79 -31.22 15.59
CA LYS A 327 -29.39 -31.38 15.15
C LYS A 327 -29.15 -30.77 13.77
N THR A 328 -30.10 -30.92 12.85
CA THR A 328 -30.05 -30.27 11.53
C THR A 328 -30.13 -28.75 11.66
N GLY A 329 -31.05 -28.24 12.48
CA GLY A 329 -31.17 -26.81 12.76
C GLY A 329 -29.90 -26.18 13.33
N ASP A 330 -29.30 -26.83 14.33
CA ASP A 330 -28.02 -26.43 14.92
C ASP A 330 -26.88 -26.48 13.89
N THR A 331 -26.85 -27.51 13.05
CA THR A 331 -25.85 -27.64 11.99
C THR A 331 -25.94 -26.47 11.00
N TYR A 332 -27.14 -26.07 10.57
CA TYR A 332 -27.32 -24.88 9.72
C TYR A 332 -26.93 -23.57 10.42
N ASN A 333 -27.10 -23.46 11.74
CA ASN A 333 -26.60 -22.31 12.49
C ASN A 333 -25.06 -22.24 12.51
N GLU A 334 -24.36 -23.37 12.65
CA GLU A 334 -22.90 -23.45 12.58
C GLU A 334 -22.36 -23.23 11.16
N LEU A 335 -23.00 -23.79 10.13
CA LEU A 335 -22.66 -23.51 8.72
C LEU A 335 -22.72 -22.01 8.40
N GLY A 336 -23.68 -21.29 9.00
CA GLY A 336 -23.75 -19.83 8.92
C GLY A 336 -22.57 -19.10 9.56
N LYS A 337 -22.03 -19.61 10.69
CA LYS A 337 -20.80 -19.07 11.30
C LYS A 337 -19.56 -19.40 10.48
N LEU A 338 -19.48 -20.59 9.87
CA LEU A 338 -18.37 -20.92 8.96
C LEU A 338 -18.28 -19.92 7.79
N PHE A 339 -19.41 -19.53 7.20
CA PHE A 339 -19.43 -18.46 6.19
C PHE A 339 -18.97 -17.09 6.72
N GLU A 340 -19.13 -16.80 8.01
CA GLU A 340 -18.66 -15.54 8.60
C GLU A 340 -17.15 -15.51 8.80
N GLU A 341 -16.58 -16.65 9.21
CA GLU A 341 -15.14 -16.76 9.49
C GLU A 341 -14.31 -16.94 8.21
N GLN A 342 -14.85 -17.64 7.21
CA GLN A 342 -14.11 -18.06 6.02
C GLN A 342 -13.35 -16.95 5.27
N PRO A 343 -13.91 -15.74 5.03
CA PRO A 343 -13.20 -14.71 4.26
C PRO A 343 -11.84 -14.31 4.81
N LYS A 344 -11.58 -14.49 6.12
CA LYS A 344 -10.28 -14.22 6.75
C LYS A 344 -9.16 -15.13 6.26
N LEU A 345 -9.52 -16.28 5.67
CA LEU A 345 -8.58 -17.30 5.19
C LEU A 345 -8.34 -17.20 3.68
N ASP A 346 -9.33 -16.76 2.90
CA ASP A 346 -9.27 -16.75 1.43
C ASP A 346 -9.45 -15.36 0.79
N TRP A 347 -10.62 -14.74 0.93
CA TRP A 347 -10.96 -13.50 0.25
C TRP A 347 -10.17 -12.30 0.77
N GLU A 348 -10.01 -12.16 2.09
CA GLU A 348 -9.24 -11.05 2.69
C GLU A 348 -7.74 -11.13 2.33
N PRO A 349 -7.03 -12.29 2.47
CA PRO A 349 -5.65 -12.42 2.00
C PRO A 349 -5.46 -12.18 0.50
N LEU A 350 -6.40 -12.65 -0.35
CA LEU A 350 -6.38 -12.35 -1.78
C LEU A 350 -6.57 -10.85 -2.04
N GLY A 351 -7.46 -10.20 -1.28
CA GLY A 351 -7.67 -8.75 -1.30
C GLY A 351 -6.43 -7.95 -0.93
N ASP A 352 -5.67 -8.40 0.07
CA ASP A 352 -4.44 -7.74 0.51
C ASP A 352 -3.32 -7.82 -0.55
N VAL A 353 -3.17 -8.98 -1.22
CA VAL A 353 -2.24 -9.11 -2.37
C VAL A 353 -2.67 -8.20 -3.53
N LEU A 354 -3.97 -8.16 -3.85
CA LEU A 354 -4.49 -7.30 -4.90
C LEU A 354 -4.41 -5.81 -4.56
N HIS A 355 -4.48 -5.42 -3.29
CA HIS A 355 -4.27 -4.03 -2.84
C HIS A 355 -2.84 -3.56 -3.15
N ILE A 356 -1.84 -4.37 -2.78
CA ILE A 356 -0.43 -4.11 -3.12
C ILE A 356 -0.29 -4.00 -4.64
N TYR A 357 -0.71 -5.03 -5.38
CA TYR A 357 -0.52 -5.11 -6.83
C TYR A 357 -1.21 -3.95 -7.57
N LYS A 358 -2.41 -3.54 -7.14
CA LYS A 358 -3.14 -2.38 -7.68
C LYS A 358 -2.37 -1.07 -7.51
N GLY A 359 -1.73 -0.82 -6.37
CA GLY A 359 -0.94 0.39 -6.16
C GLY A 359 0.35 0.42 -6.99
N ILE A 360 1.00 -0.73 -7.14
CA ILE A 360 2.13 -0.91 -8.05
C ILE A 360 1.70 -0.63 -9.51
N ILE A 361 0.62 -1.25 -10.00
CA ILE A 361 0.10 -1.01 -11.36
C ILE A 361 -0.26 0.47 -11.57
N THR A 362 -0.96 1.10 -10.62
CA THR A 362 -1.36 2.51 -10.70
C THR A 362 -0.15 3.45 -10.80
N SER A 363 1.02 3.00 -10.34
CA SER A 363 2.26 3.78 -10.32
C SER A 363 3.05 3.73 -11.63
N MET A 364 2.89 2.68 -12.44
CA MET A 364 3.69 2.43 -13.65
C MET A 364 3.49 3.43 -14.79
N PRO A 365 2.28 3.95 -15.10
CA PRO A 365 2.07 4.90 -16.20
C PRO A 365 2.89 6.19 -16.08
N ASP A 366 3.05 6.70 -14.87
CA ASP A 366 3.82 7.93 -14.63
C ASP A 366 5.33 7.69 -14.80
N ILE A 367 5.81 6.52 -14.36
CA ILE A 367 7.21 6.07 -14.51
C ILE A 367 7.56 5.90 -16.00
N LEU A 368 6.69 5.24 -16.77
CA LEU A 368 6.83 5.08 -18.22
C LEU A 368 6.78 6.44 -18.94
N THR A 369 5.93 7.37 -18.48
CA THR A 369 5.89 8.75 -18.98
C THR A 369 7.18 9.51 -18.70
N MET A 370 7.75 9.40 -17.49
CA MET A 370 9.05 10.02 -17.15
C MET A 370 10.16 9.56 -18.10
N HIS A 371 10.26 8.25 -18.32
CA HIS A 371 11.27 7.67 -19.21
C HIS A 371 11.07 8.11 -20.66
N LYS A 372 9.82 8.18 -21.13
CA LYS A 372 9.48 8.73 -22.45
C LYS A 372 9.88 10.20 -22.61
N ASP A 373 9.66 11.04 -21.60
CA ASP A 373 10.12 12.44 -21.58
C ASP A 373 11.66 12.52 -21.67
N ILE A 374 12.37 11.66 -20.94
CA ILE A 374 13.84 11.53 -20.99
C ILE A 374 14.33 11.12 -22.39
N LEU A 375 13.70 10.12 -23.03
CA LEU A 375 14.05 9.70 -24.39
C LEU A 375 13.76 10.79 -25.44
N ASN A 376 12.66 11.53 -25.30
CA ASN A 376 12.38 12.68 -26.17
C ASN A 376 13.49 13.73 -26.07
N LYS A 377 14.00 13.98 -24.86
CA LYS A 377 15.11 14.91 -24.62
C LYS A 377 16.44 14.41 -25.20
N LYS A 378 16.74 13.11 -25.10
CA LYS A 378 17.89 12.48 -25.80
C LYS A 378 17.86 12.75 -27.30
N ARG A 379 16.71 12.51 -27.96
CA ARG A 379 16.54 12.78 -29.40
C ARG A 379 16.68 14.28 -29.76
N GLU A 380 16.29 15.18 -28.85
CA GLU A 380 16.50 16.63 -29.02
C GLU A 380 18.01 16.98 -29.06
N TYR A 381 18.81 16.40 -28.15
CA TYR A 381 20.26 16.62 -28.07
C TYR A 381 21.04 15.95 -29.20
N GLU A 382 20.63 14.75 -29.64
CA GLU A 382 21.16 14.12 -30.85
C GLU A 382 20.97 15.05 -32.06
N ARG A 383 19.76 15.61 -32.25
CA ARG A 383 19.50 16.60 -33.30
C ARG A 383 20.36 17.86 -33.16
N MET A 384 20.45 18.47 -31.97
CA MET A 384 21.29 19.66 -31.76
C MET A 384 22.76 19.42 -32.13
N THR A 385 23.27 18.21 -31.87
CA THR A 385 24.64 17.83 -32.25
C THR A 385 24.78 17.72 -33.77
N THR A 386 23.82 17.11 -34.47
CA THR A 386 23.82 17.06 -35.96
C THR A 386 23.69 18.45 -36.60
N GLU A 387 23.07 19.41 -35.90
CA GLU A 387 22.99 20.81 -36.31
C GLU A 387 24.24 21.64 -35.94
N ASN A 388 25.30 21.02 -35.41
CA ASN A 388 26.53 21.65 -34.89
C ASN A 388 26.28 22.69 -33.77
N LYS A 389 25.19 22.54 -33.00
CA LYS A 389 24.83 23.41 -31.86
C LYS A 389 25.30 22.87 -30.51
N MET A 390 25.91 21.68 -30.48
CA MET A 390 26.38 21.02 -29.27
C MET A 390 27.66 20.21 -29.53
N ASP A 391 28.51 20.08 -28.51
CA ASP A 391 29.73 19.27 -28.57
C ASP A 391 29.43 17.76 -28.55
N ALA A 392 30.24 16.99 -29.29
CA ALA A 392 30.07 15.55 -29.42
C ALA A 392 30.40 14.77 -28.13
N ASN A 393 31.32 15.26 -27.28
CA ASN A 393 31.64 14.60 -26.01
C ASN A 393 30.49 14.80 -25.01
N HIS A 394 29.89 15.99 -24.99
CA HIS A 394 28.71 16.25 -24.17
C HIS A 394 27.51 15.38 -24.58
N LEU A 395 27.33 15.11 -25.89
CA LEU A 395 26.35 14.12 -26.34
C LEU A 395 26.64 12.73 -25.78
N GLN A 396 27.89 12.25 -25.77
CA GLN A 396 28.22 10.93 -25.21
C GLN A 396 27.87 10.81 -23.72
N GLU A 397 28.05 11.88 -22.94
CA GLU A 397 27.61 11.89 -21.53
C GLU A 397 26.08 11.82 -21.41
N VAL A 398 25.35 12.61 -22.20
CA VAL A 398 23.88 12.59 -22.24
C VAL A 398 23.38 11.18 -22.58
N LEU A 399 23.95 10.55 -23.62
CA LEU A 399 23.63 9.18 -24.03
C LEU A 399 23.85 8.20 -22.88
N LYS A 400 25.03 8.21 -22.24
CA LYS A 400 25.35 7.33 -21.12
C LYS A 400 24.37 7.50 -19.95
N ARG A 401 24.04 8.74 -19.59
CA ARG A 401 23.11 9.04 -18.49
C ARG A 401 21.68 8.60 -18.81
N THR A 402 21.21 8.78 -20.05
CA THR A 402 19.90 8.25 -20.49
C THR A 402 19.87 6.72 -20.50
N ASP A 403 20.96 6.08 -20.90
CA ASP A 403 21.05 4.61 -20.91
C ASP A 403 21.04 4.06 -19.47
N THR A 404 21.65 4.74 -18.48
CA THR A 404 21.52 4.41 -17.05
C THR A 404 20.06 4.36 -16.58
N VAL A 405 19.26 5.38 -16.92
CA VAL A 405 17.80 5.42 -16.58
C VAL A 405 17.05 4.29 -17.28
N SER A 406 17.42 4.01 -18.53
CA SER A 406 16.77 2.98 -19.34
C SER A 406 17.06 1.56 -18.83
N TYR A 407 18.30 1.29 -18.41
CA TYR A 407 18.68 0.07 -17.70
C TYR A 407 17.90 -0.08 -16.38
N ALA A 408 17.78 1.00 -15.60
CA ALA A 408 17.00 1.00 -14.36
C ALA A 408 15.50 0.68 -14.58
N LEU A 409 14.89 1.26 -15.62
CA LEU A 409 13.51 0.94 -15.97
C LEU A 409 13.34 -0.52 -16.43
N LEU A 410 14.25 -1.06 -17.25
CA LEU A 410 14.20 -2.45 -17.68
C LEU A 410 14.38 -3.43 -16.50
N GLY A 411 15.28 -3.11 -15.57
CA GLY A 411 15.46 -3.86 -14.32
C GLY A 411 14.18 -3.90 -13.49
N GLU A 412 13.45 -2.78 -13.42
CA GLU A 412 12.18 -2.69 -12.71
C GLU A 412 11.03 -3.42 -13.42
N ILE A 413 10.92 -3.30 -14.74
CA ILE A 413 9.91 -4.03 -15.54
C ILE A 413 10.09 -5.55 -15.36
N ASN A 414 11.33 -6.04 -15.39
CA ASN A 414 11.64 -7.45 -15.17
C ASN A 414 11.40 -7.88 -13.72
N HIS A 415 11.69 -7.03 -12.72
CA HIS A 415 11.33 -7.30 -11.33
C HIS A 415 9.80 -7.41 -11.17
N PHE A 416 9.06 -6.43 -11.67
CA PHE A 416 7.59 -6.38 -11.65
C PHE A 416 6.95 -7.64 -12.26
N HIS A 417 7.38 -8.08 -13.43
CA HIS A 417 6.84 -9.29 -14.06
C HIS A 417 7.19 -10.57 -13.29
N THR A 418 8.42 -10.70 -12.80
CA THR A 418 8.86 -11.87 -11.99
C THR A 418 8.06 -11.96 -10.68
N GLU A 419 7.95 -10.83 -9.98
CA GLU A 419 7.22 -10.66 -8.74
C GLU A 419 5.72 -10.96 -8.93
N GLN A 420 5.10 -10.40 -9.98
CA GLN A 420 3.70 -10.64 -10.31
C GLN A 420 3.41 -12.15 -10.47
N VAL A 421 4.20 -12.84 -11.29
CA VAL A 421 4.01 -14.27 -11.58
C VAL A 421 4.13 -15.10 -10.29
N SER A 422 5.10 -14.77 -9.42
CA SER A 422 5.26 -15.43 -8.13
C SER A 422 4.06 -15.17 -7.20
N GLN A 423 3.68 -13.91 -7.00
CA GLN A 423 2.69 -13.51 -6.00
C GLN A 423 1.27 -13.90 -6.38
N LEU A 424 0.84 -13.71 -7.63
CA LEU A 424 -0.51 -14.10 -8.06
C LEU A 424 -0.69 -15.64 -8.05
N ASN A 425 0.36 -16.39 -8.38
CA ASN A 425 0.35 -17.86 -8.32
C ASN A 425 0.23 -18.35 -6.86
N ALA A 426 1.01 -17.77 -5.94
CA ALA A 426 0.91 -18.08 -4.52
C ALA A 426 -0.46 -17.72 -3.94
N ALA A 427 -0.98 -16.52 -4.22
CA ALA A 427 -2.29 -16.06 -3.74
C ALA A 427 -3.43 -16.96 -4.24
N MET A 428 -3.47 -17.28 -5.54
CA MET A 428 -4.53 -18.14 -6.09
C MET A 428 -4.43 -19.60 -5.60
N LYS A 429 -3.22 -20.13 -5.37
CA LYS A 429 -3.05 -21.44 -4.72
C LYS A 429 -3.58 -21.45 -3.29
N SER A 430 -3.25 -20.42 -2.49
CA SER A 430 -3.75 -20.29 -1.13
C SER A 430 -5.28 -20.20 -1.12
N PHE A 431 -5.84 -19.28 -1.93
CA PHE A 431 -7.28 -19.07 -2.08
C PHE A 431 -8.03 -20.37 -2.43
N LEU A 432 -7.56 -21.12 -3.43
CA LEU A 432 -8.19 -22.38 -3.83
C LEU A 432 -8.05 -23.47 -2.77
N THR A 433 -6.92 -23.51 -2.04
CA THR A 433 -6.70 -24.49 -0.96
C THR A 433 -7.69 -24.26 0.19
N GLU A 434 -7.85 -23.02 0.63
CA GLU A 434 -8.79 -22.64 1.69
C GLU A 434 -10.25 -22.82 1.27
N GLN A 435 -10.61 -22.49 0.02
CA GLN A 435 -11.93 -22.78 -0.54
C GLN A 435 -12.24 -24.30 -0.57
N ILE A 436 -11.27 -25.14 -0.95
CA ILE A 436 -11.44 -26.61 -0.90
C ILE A 436 -11.64 -27.08 0.55
N GLY A 437 -10.82 -26.62 1.49
CA GLY A 437 -10.95 -26.96 2.92
C GLY A 437 -12.29 -26.53 3.51
N PHE A 438 -12.78 -25.33 3.14
CA PHE A 438 -14.10 -24.83 3.51
C PHE A 438 -15.22 -25.76 3.06
N TYR A 439 -15.30 -26.07 1.76
CA TYR A 439 -16.38 -26.91 1.23
C TYR A 439 -16.30 -28.35 1.72
N GLN A 440 -15.10 -28.89 2.00
CA GLN A 440 -14.95 -30.20 2.66
C GLN A 440 -15.51 -30.18 4.09
N LYS A 441 -15.17 -29.17 4.89
CA LYS A 441 -15.71 -28.98 6.25
C LYS A 441 -17.24 -28.80 6.24
N PHE A 442 -17.74 -28.06 5.25
CA PHE A 442 -19.17 -27.82 5.02
C PHE A 442 -19.94 -29.12 4.75
N VAL A 443 -19.43 -29.96 3.84
CA VAL A 443 -20.00 -31.29 3.53
C VAL A 443 -19.96 -32.21 4.74
N GLY A 444 -18.84 -32.26 5.48
CA GLY A 444 -18.71 -33.09 6.68
C GLY A 444 -19.75 -32.76 7.76
N GLN A 445 -20.03 -31.46 7.98
CA GLN A 445 -21.09 -31.05 8.90
C GLN A 445 -22.49 -31.51 8.45
N LEU A 446 -22.81 -31.43 7.15
CA LEU A 446 -24.07 -31.92 6.62
C LEU A 446 -24.20 -33.46 6.72
N GLN A 447 -23.10 -34.20 6.52
CA GLN A 447 -23.07 -35.65 6.71
C GLN A 447 -23.37 -36.03 8.17
N THR A 448 -22.72 -35.38 9.15
CA THR A 448 -23.00 -35.59 10.58
C THR A 448 -24.45 -35.24 10.98
N ALA A 449 -25.12 -34.33 10.26
CA ALA A 449 -26.54 -34.07 10.48
C ALA A 449 -27.43 -35.15 9.84
N LEU A 450 -27.08 -35.64 8.65
CA LEU A 450 -27.82 -36.70 7.97
C LEU A 450 -27.80 -38.01 8.77
N GLU A 451 -26.65 -38.40 9.33
CA GLU A 451 -26.48 -39.57 10.20
C GLU A 451 -27.38 -39.58 11.45
N SER A 452 -27.99 -38.44 11.83
CA SER A 452 -28.92 -38.38 12.96
C SER A 452 -30.35 -38.85 12.64
N TYR A 453 -30.66 -39.14 11.37
CA TYR A 453 -31.96 -39.67 10.93
C TYR A 453 -31.99 -41.20 10.79
N ASP A 454 -30.84 -41.86 10.86
CA ASP A 454 -30.69 -43.32 10.93
C ASP A 454 -30.79 -43.81 12.39
#